data_AF-A0A3D0CCZ7-F1
#
_entry.id   AF-A0A3D0CCZ7-F1
#
_cell.length_a   1.000
_cell.length_b   1.000
_cell.length_c   1.000
_cell.angle_alpha   90.00
_cell.angle_beta   90.00
_cell.angle_gamma   90.00
#
_symmetry.space_group_name_H-M   'P 1'
#
loop_
_entity.id
_entity.type
_entity.pdbx_description
1 polymer ?
#
loop_
_entity_poly.entity_id
_entity_poly.type
_entity_poly.pdbx_seq_one_letter_code
_entity_poly.pdbx_strand_id
1 'polypeptide(L)'
;MNPMTLNKYQLIIMADDKQVVLERILQVTRYRGFLINGMNAEVNTGNNVATITMSVSSERPISLLIDQINKLIDIKGVKVDNSDVQIKQHSA
;
A
#
# COMPACT_ATOMS: atom_id res chain seq x y z
N MET A 1 -8.36 24.37 14.86
CA MET A 1 -8.44 23.20 13.97
C MET A 1 -7.28 22.30 14.32
N ASN A 2 -7.53 21.11 14.86
CA ASN A 2 -6.47 20.16 15.17
C ASN A 2 -5.89 19.66 13.82
N PRO A 3 -4.57 19.68 13.58
CA PRO A 3 -4.03 19.11 12.36
C PRO A 3 -4.32 17.61 12.39
N MET A 4 -5.20 17.13 11.52
CA MET A 4 -5.47 15.70 11.40
C MET A 4 -4.18 15.02 10.95
N THR A 5 -3.52 14.31 11.87
CA THR A 5 -2.29 13.59 11.58
C THR A 5 -2.64 12.32 10.82
N LEU A 6 -2.37 12.33 9.51
CA LEU A 6 -2.47 11.15 8.68
C LEU A 6 -1.38 10.15 9.07
N ASN A 7 -1.77 8.91 9.35
CA ASN A 7 -0.82 7.82 9.54
C ASN A 7 -0.21 7.46 8.19
N LYS A 8 1.10 7.22 8.16
CA LYS A 8 1.84 6.82 6.96
C LYS A 8 2.18 5.35 7.04
N TYR A 9 2.08 4.66 5.91
CA TYR A 9 2.36 3.25 5.77
C TYR A 9 3.13 2.99 4.48
N GLN A 10 4.02 2.00 4.51
CA GLN A 10 4.65 1.46 3.32
C GLN A 10 4.14 0.04 3.10
N LEU A 11 3.62 -0.24 1.90
CA LEU A 11 3.17 -1.56 1.50
C LEU A 11 4.13 -2.15 0.48
N ILE A 12 4.40 -3.44 0.63
CA ILE A 12 5.07 -4.26 -0.38
C ILE A 12 4.04 -5.26 -0.89
N ILE A 13 3.73 -5.20 -2.17
CA ILE A 13 2.69 -5.98 -2.83
C ILE A 13 3.34 -6.83 -3.90
N MET A 14 3.13 -8.14 -3.83
CA MET A 14 3.54 -9.07 -4.88
C MET A 14 2.31 -9.48 -5.69
N ALA A 15 2.41 -9.39 -7.01
CA ALA A 15 1.31 -9.65 -7.92
C ALA A 15 1.78 -10.41 -9.16
N ASP A 16 0.86 -11.13 -9.83
CA ASP A 16 1.11 -11.60 -11.18
C ASP A 16 1.32 -10.42 -12.14
N ASP A 17 2.28 -10.55 -13.05
CA ASP A 17 2.62 -9.56 -14.06
C ASP A 17 1.53 -9.47 -15.13
N LYS A 18 0.46 -8.76 -14.78
CA LYS A 18 -0.61 -8.33 -15.69
C LYS A 18 -0.77 -6.83 -15.52
N GLN A 19 -0.67 -6.07 -16.62
CA GLN A 19 -0.77 -4.61 -16.62
C GLN A 19 -2.01 -4.09 -15.87
N VAL A 20 -3.13 -4.83 -15.93
CA VAL A 20 -4.41 -4.50 -15.27
C VAL A 20 -4.31 -4.47 -13.73
N VAL A 21 -3.33 -5.15 -13.12
CA VAL A 21 -3.26 -5.30 -11.65
C VAL A 21 -2.83 -4.02 -10.97
N LEU A 22 -1.90 -3.28 -11.57
CA LEU A 22 -1.46 -1.98 -11.05
C LEU A 22 -2.63 -1.00 -10.96
N GLU A 23 -3.44 -0.92 -12.03
CA GLU A 23 -4.64 -0.07 -12.07
C GLU A 23 -5.64 -0.46 -10.99
N ARG A 24 -5.88 -1.76 -10.79
CA ARG A 24 -6.76 -2.26 -9.72
C ARG A 24 -6.26 -1.91 -8.33
N ILE A 25 -4.95 -2.05 -8.07
CA ILE A 25 -4.36 -1.66 -6.78
C ILE A 25 -4.55 -0.17 -6.52
N LEU A 26 -4.27 0.68 -7.51
CA LEU A 26 -4.47 2.13 -7.41
C LEU A 26 -5.94 2.48 -7.15
N GLN A 27 -6.85 1.83 -7.87
CA GLN A 27 -8.29 2.03 -7.73
C GLN A 27 -8.79 1.64 -6.33
N VAL A 28 -8.41 0.44 -5.84
CA VAL A 28 -8.75 -0.01 -4.49
C VAL A 28 -8.21 0.94 -3.44
N THR A 29 -6.95 1.37 -3.57
CA THR A 29 -6.30 2.29 -2.63
C THR A 29 -7.07 3.62 -2.53
N ARG A 30 -7.42 4.20 -3.68
CA ARG A 30 -8.21 5.44 -3.74
C ARG A 30 -9.61 5.27 -3.14
N TYR A 31 -10.34 4.22 -3.52
CA TYR A 31 -11.72 4.01 -3.02
C TYR A 31 -11.76 3.66 -1.53
N ARG A 32 -10.67 3.16 -0.96
CA ARG A 32 -10.57 2.92 0.49
C ARG A 32 -10.18 4.16 1.29
N GLY A 33 -10.00 5.31 0.63
CA GLY A 33 -9.70 6.58 1.29
C GLY A 33 -8.24 6.67 1.76
N PHE A 34 -7.32 6.06 1.01
CA PHE A 34 -5.88 6.20 1.23
C PHE A 34 -5.30 7.12 0.16
N LEU A 35 -4.52 8.10 0.59
CA LEU A 35 -3.73 8.95 -0.29
C LEU A 35 -2.46 8.20 -0.66
N ILE A 36 -2.09 8.22 -1.94
CA ILE A 36 -0.84 7.63 -2.42
C ILE A 36 0.23 8.72 -2.40
N ASN A 37 1.31 8.49 -1.67
CA ASN A 37 2.42 9.42 -1.52
C ASN A 37 3.59 9.09 -2.45
N GLY A 38 3.73 7.84 -2.86
CA GLY A 38 4.78 7.37 -3.74
C GLY A 38 4.59 5.90 -4.09
N MET A 39 5.16 5.49 -5.21
CA MET A 39 5.08 4.11 -5.68
C MET A 39 6.31 3.79 -6.53
N ASN A 40 6.85 2.59 -6.34
CA ASN A 40 7.82 1.96 -7.22
C ASN A 40 7.29 0.57 -7.61
N ALA A 41 7.39 0.22 -8.89
CA ALA A 41 6.93 -1.07 -9.40
C ALA A 41 8.04 -1.71 -10.23
N GLU A 42 8.47 -2.89 -9.81
CA GLU A 42 9.52 -3.66 -10.46
C GLU A 42 8.93 -4.96 -10.97
N VAL A 43 9.14 -5.24 -12.26
CA VAL A 43 8.66 -6.47 -12.90
C VAL A 43 9.83 -7.42 -13.05
N ASN A 44 9.70 -8.61 -12.47
CA ASN A 44 10.64 -9.70 -12.70
C ASN A 44 10.16 -10.53 -13.90
N THR A 45 10.81 -10.33 -15.04
CA THR A 45 10.54 -11.03 -16.29
C THR A 45 10.86 -12.52 -16.25
N GLY A 46 11.63 -12.99 -15.26
CA GLY A 46 11.97 -14.41 -15.12
C GLY A 46 10.87 -15.27 -14.48
N ASN A 47 9.95 -14.66 -13.73
CA ASN A 47 8.85 -15.36 -13.05
C ASN A 47 7.47 -14.71 -13.23
N ASN A 48 7.37 -13.66 -14.05
CA ASN A 48 6.15 -12.87 -14.29
C ASN A 48 5.52 -12.40 -12.97
N VAL A 49 6.34 -11.94 -12.02
CA VAL A 49 5.88 -11.35 -10.77
C VAL A 49 6.30 -9.89 -10.70
N ALA A 50 5.33 -9.03 -10.44
CA ALA A 50 5.56 -7.64 -10.10
C ALA A 50 5.69 -7.48 -8.59
N THR A 51 6.69 -6.73 -8.15
CA THR A 51 6.83 -6.24 -6.78
C THR A 51 6.57 -4.74 -6.77
N ILE A 52 5.56 -4.33 -6.03
CA ILE A 52 5.11 -2.94 -5.94
C ILE A 52 5.32 -2.47 -4.51
N THR A 53 6.20 -1.49 -4.34
CA THR A 53 6.37 -0.77 -3.08
C THR A 53 5.58 0.52 -3.15
N MET A 54 4.63 0.71 -2.24
CA MET A 54 3.71 1.86 -2.26
C MET A 54 3.64 2.52 -0.89
N SER A 55 3.91 3.82 -0.84
CA SER A 55 3.74 4.64 0.36
C SER A 55 2.37 5.29 0.33
N VAL A 56 1.59 5.11 1.40
CA VAL A 56 0.24 5.66 1.52
C VAL A 56 0.04 6.39 2.85
N SER A 57 -0.96 7.26 2.90
CA SER A 57 -1.37 7.94 4.12
C SER A 57 -2.90 7.97 4.28
N SER A 58 -3.37 7.76 5.51
CA SER A 58 -4.80 7.80 5.83
C SER A 58 -5.04 7.97 7.34
N GLU A 59 -6.24 8.45 7.68
CA GLU A 59 -6.79 8.39 9.03
C GLU A 59 -7.36 6.99 9.33
N ARG A 60 -7.60 6.18 8.29
CA ARG A 60 -8.17 4.85 8.41
C ARG A 60 -7.11 3.82 8.78
N PRO A 61 -7.49 2.74 9.47
CA PRO A 61 -6.57 1.66 9.79
C PRO A 61 -6.11 0.94 8.51
N ILE A 62 -4.81 0.69 8.39
CA ILE A 62 -4.19 0.07 7.22
C ILE A 62 -4.74 -1.32 6.89
N SER A 63 -5.26 -2.05 7.89
CA SER A 63 -5.91 -3.36 7.70
C SER A 63 -7.02 -3.32 6.66
N LEU A 64 -7.80 -2.24 6.58
CA LEU A 64 -8.87 -2.09 5.59
C LEU A 64 -8.35 -2.05 4.16
N LEU A 65 -7.14 -1.54 3.93
CA LEU A 65 -6.52 -1.55 2.62
C LEU A 65 -5.96 -2.94 2.30
N ILE A 66 -5.23 -3.54 3.25
CA ILE A 66 -4.62 -4.86 3.12
C ILE A 66 -5.70 -5.92 2.78
N ASP A 67 -6.78 -5.95 3.54
CA ASP A 67 -7.90 -6.89 3.35
C ASP A 67 -8.54 -6.77 1.97
N GLN A 68 -8.42 -5.62 1.33
CA GLN A 68 -9.06 -5.33 0.05
C GLN A 68 -8.14 -5.61 -1.12
N ILE A 69 -6.84 -5.33 -0.96
CA ILE A 69 -5.84 -5.74 -1.94
C ILE A 69 -5.73 -7.28 -1.95
N ASN A 70 -5.73 -7.95 -0.78
CA ASN A 70 -5.68 -9.42 -0.71
C ASN A 70 -6.89 -10.13 -1.35
N LYS A 71 -7.99 -9.43 -1.64
CA LYS A 71 -9.16 -9.98 -2.36
C LYS A 71 -9.00 -9.96 -3.87
N LEU A 72 -8.00 -9.26 -4.40
CA LEU A 72 -7.73 -9.24 -5.83
C LEU A 72 -7.11 -10.58 -6.25
N ILE A 73 -7.67 -11.20 -7.28
CA ILE A 73 -7.30 -12.54 -7.75
C ILE A 73 -5.81 -12.63 -8.14
N ASP A 74 -5.26 -11.53 -8.64
CA ASP A 74 -3.92 -11.47 -9.19
C ASP A 74 -2.85 -11.11 -8.13
N ILE A 75 -3.22 -11.04 -6.83
CA ILE A 75 -2.31 -10.72 -5.73
C ILE A 75 -1.76 -11.99 -5.09
N LYS A 76 -0.43 -12.08 -4.98
CA LYS A 76 0.28 -13.18 -4.30
C LYS A 76 0.53 -12.90 -2.83
N GLY A 77 0.61 -11.63 -2.45
CA GLY A 77 0.72 -11.25 -1.04
C GLY A 77 0.92 -9.75 -0.84
N VAL A 78 0.55 -9.29 0.35
CA VAL A 78 0.74 -7.91 0.82
C VAL A 78 1.44 -7.96 2.17
N LYS A 79 2.47 -7.13 2.34
CA LYS A 79 3.12 -6.87 3.63
C LYS A 79 3.14 -5.38 3.90
N VAL A 80 2.98 -5.01 5.16
CA VAL A 80 3.28 -3.65 5.62
C VAL A 80 4.70 -3.63 6.13
N ASP A 81 5.49 -2.74 5.55
CA ASP A 81 6.80 -2.43 6.05
C ASP A 81 6.65 -1.37 7.16
N ASN A 82 6.71 -1.84 8.41
CA ASN A 82 6.53 -1.01 9.60
C ASN A 82 7.79 -0.17 9.94
N SER A 83 8.75 -0.07 9.02
CA SER A 83 10.01 0.66 9.21
C SER A 83 9.83 2.15 9.51
N ASP A 84 8.63 2.72 9.33
CA ASP A 84 8.33 4.15 9.53
C ASP A 84 7.21 4.44 10.56
N VAL A 85 6.84 3.48 11.43
CA VAL A 85 5.76 3.69 12.44
C VAL A 85 6.26 4.41 13.71
N GLN A 86 7.50 4.90 13.75
CA GLN A 86 8.05 5.59 14.93
C GLN A 86 8.51 7.02 14.64
N ILE A 87 7.60 7.96 14.35
CA ILE A 87 7.81 9.35 14.78
C ILE A 87 6.48 9.98 15.19
N LYS A 88 6.25 10.02 16.51
CA LYS A 88 5.57 11.07 17.31
C LYS A 88 4.62 10.49 18.39
N GLN A 89 5.18 9.88 19.43
CA GLN A 89 4.59 9.94 20.77
C GLN A 89 5.70 9.93 21.84
N HIS A 90 6.26 11.10 22.13
CA HIS A 90 6.38 11.63 23.49
C HIS A 90 7.06 13.00 23.41
N SER A 91 6.24 14.05 23.53
CA SER A 91 6.69 15.32 24.09
C SER A 91 6.51 15.20 25.59
N ALA A 92 7.59 15.41 26.34
CA ALA A 92 7.57 15.89 27.71
C ALA A 92 8.74 16.87 27.84
#